data_AF-A0A077Z5Q5-F1
#
_entry.id   AF-A0A077Z5Q5-F1
#
_cell.length_a   1.000
_cell.length_b   1.000
_cell.length_c   1.000
_cell.angle_alpha   90.00
_cell.angle_beta   90.00
_cell.angle_gamma   90.00
#
_symmetry.space_group_name_H-M   'P 1'
#
loop_
_entity.id
_entity.type
_entity.pdbx_description
1 polymer ?
#
loop_
_entity_poly.entity_id
_entity_poly.type
_entity_poly.pdbx_seq_one_letter_code
_entity_poly.pdbx_strand_id
1 'polypeptide(L)'
;MVDDGGGTSSDETVPFAWPIVNRTDNDQWSPSTPTQPAPLPLISIPMGYALADHHDHCPAWKDWRPWTDCLWYPPQNMYTKIAHACGMHAERNLTGVMELPGEAKPPPMCGHCSFKFRCRRRDNAKDCYPLDGEVDVCHDHGQICTLPKLPHLGCGYAFINEKLKQCFTRPDTPSYVRLGYRKMFESIPKKHCIEKNGMCKCCCGDYEPNESGTECVKPPAHDCPAFGPPGEWSECLWFPLKDIVKHVEDHCHVHPEADGYRPPVVTPPGIHIPEKCGYCSFRVKCMKRDKKDGCFELKLGKKSCGHDDCPTCSDICTMDKINGSCVFPRKLKEKLWDDFTAKSKEKHMPHWKRDGYAKLLMQLPYSNCKEVGGKCKCCCHPYHPNEDGSKCVVKEYCKRVHELHDHDHHHHHHAEHHHSSSSEDKDHHHKDHAHKEHHHR
;
A
#
# COMPACT_ATOMS: atom_id res chain seq x y z
N MET A 1 -37.69 -35.16 20.13
CA MET A 1 -37.65 -36.62 20.29
C MET A 1 -36.38 -37.08 19.62
N VAL A 2 -35.46 -37.72 20.37
CA VAL A 2 -34.15 -38.21 19.91
C VAL A 2 -33.21 -37.03 19.53
N ASP A 3 -32.25 -36.61 20.36
CA ASP A 3 -30.94 -37.25 20.70
C ASP A 3 -30.06 -37.39 19.45
N ASP A 4 -28.75 -37.08 19.39
CA ASP A 4 -27.69 -36.63 20.32
C ASP A 4 -26.81 -35.60 19.53
N GLY A 5 -25.80 -34.87 20.01
CA GLY A 5 -24.97 -34.92 21.22
C GLY A 5 -23.48 -34.71 20.83
N GLY A 6 -22.75 -33.81 21.51
CA GLY A 6 -21.31 -33.55 21.30
C GLY A 6 -20.92 -32.72 20.05
N GLY A 7 -19.78 -32.02 20.00
CA GLY A 7 -18.74 -31.79 21.02
C GLY A 7 -17.69 -30.79 20.50
N THR A 8 -17.00 -30.08 21.40
CA THR A 8 -15.96 -29.07 21.11
C THR A 8 -14.53 -29.64 21.12
N SER A 9 -13.54 -28.89 20.60
CA SER A 9 -12.11 -29.27 20.36
C SER A 9 -11.92 -30.28 19.22
N SER A 10 -10.77 -30.40 18.55
CA SER A 10 -9.42 -29.78 18.67
C SER A 10 -9.02 -29.14 17.31
N ASP A 11 -7.99 -28.31 17.16
CA ASP A 11 -6.54 -28.59 17.18
C ASP A 11 -6.07 -29.82 16.39
N GLU A 12 -4.82 -29.77 15.88
CA GLU A 12 -4.16 -30.72 14.95
C GLU A 12 -4.60 -30.60 13.46
N THR A 13 -3.78 -30.88 12.42
CA THR A 13 -2.42 -31.48 12.37
C THR A 13 -1.62 -30.98 11.14
N VAL A 14 -0.29 -30.89 11.27
CA VAL A 14 0.68 -31.02 10.14
C VAL A 14 0.84 -32.53 9.83
N PRO A 15 1.19 -33.01 8.61
CA PRO A 15 2.61 -33.04 8.20
C PRO A 15 2.85 -33.07 6.67
N PHE A 16 4.12 -33.25 6.26
CA PHE A 16 4.70 -33.89 5.05
C PHE A 16 6.00 -33.14 4.67
N ALA A 17 7.13 -33.43 5.34
CA ALA A 17 8.03 -34.58 5.15
C ALA A 17 8.94 -34.45 3.90
N TRP A 18 10.23 -34.19 4.17
CA TRP A 18 11.32 -34.22 3.18
C TRP A 18 12.07 -35.57 3.26
N PRO A 19 12.42 -36.18 2.10
CA PRO A 19 13.59 -37.04 1.93
C PRO A 19 14.63 -36.33 1.03
N ILE A 20 15.91 -36.16 1.39
CA ILE A 20 17.00 -37.14 1.65
C ILE A 20 17.75 -37.59 0.36
N VAL A 21 19.00 -37.09 0.22
CA VAL A 21 20.20 -37.75 -0.38
C VAL A 21 20.22 -37.89 -1.93
N ASN A 22 21.32 -37.77 -2.71
CA ASN A 22 22.80 -37.97 -2.58
C ASN A 22 23.58 -36.81 -3.32
N ARG A 23 24.82 -36.42 -2.95
CA ARG A 23 26.16 -36.87 -3.46
C ARG A 23 26.31 -36.88 -5.01
N THR A 24 27.41 -36.47 -5.63
CA THR A 24 28.70 -35.84 -5.21
C THR A 24 28.91 -34.52 -6.04
N ASP A 25 30.07 -33.88 -6.28
CA ASP A 25 31.51 -34.14 -6.03
C ASP A 25 32.34 -32.83 -5.99
N ASN A 26 33.68 -32.97 -5.98
CA ASN A 26 34.71 -31.93 -6.11
C ASN A 26 34.67 -31.25 -7.51
N ASP A 27 35.03 -29.97 -7.68
CA ASP A 27 36.45 -29.58 -7.67
C ASP A 27 36.75 -28.12 -7.27
N GLN A 28 38.03 -27.91 -6.94
CA GLN A 28 38.59 -26.68 -6.38
C GLN A 28 38.67 -25.55 -7.43
N TRP A 29 38.50 -24.30 -6.99
CA TRP A 29 39.41 -23.22 -7.38
C TRP A 29 39.43 -22.12 -6.30
N SER A 30 40.62 -21.69 -5.91
CA SER A 30 40.86 -20.66 -4.87
C SER A 30 41.01 -19.26 -5.49
N PRO A 31 40.78 -18.17 -4.72
CA PRO A 31 40.42 -16.88 -5.31
C PRO A 31 41.62 -16.01 -5.70
N SER A 32 41.52 -15.35 -6.85
CA SER A 32 42.33 -14.17 -7.17
C SER A 32 41.62 -12.91 -6.65
N THR A 33 42.35 -12.14 -5.85
CA THR A 33 41.94 -10.87 -5.21
C THR A 33 41.31 -9.86 -6.18
N PRO A 34 40.24 -9.14 -5.77
CA PRO A 34 39.62 -8.12 -6.61
C PRO A 34 40.43 -6.81 -6.60
N THR A 35 40.84 -6.35 -7.78
CA THR A 35 41.41 -5.02 -7.98
C THR A 35 40.32 -3.96 -7.77
N GLN A 36 40.51 -3.02 -6.85
CA GLN A 36 39.55 -1.94 -6.59
C GLN A 36 39.36 -1.04 -7.81
N PRO A 37 38.12 -0.79 -8.28
CA PRO A 37 37.81 0.38 -9.08
C PRO A 37 37.79 1.63 -8.19
N ALA A 38 38.33 2.75 -8.70
CA ALA A 38 38.33 4.04 -8.03
C ALA A 38 36.90 4.56 -7.73
N PRO A 39 36.70 5.41 -6.70
CA PRO A 39 35.39 5.98 -6.42
C PRO A 39 34.94 6.87 -7.58
N LEU A 40 33.88 6.44 -8.28
CA LEU A 40 33.22 7.26 -9.29
C LEU A 40 32.51 8.45 -8.62
N PRO A 41 32.45 9.62 -9.31
CA PRO A 41 31.84 10.81 -8.74
C PRO A 41 30.35 10.61 -8.45
N LEU A 42 29.84 11.36 -7.48
CA LEU A 42 28.42 11.47 -7.16
C LEU A 42 27.64 12.02 -8.37
N ILE A 43 27.21 11.12 -9.26
CA ILE A 43 26.24 11.45 -10.31
C ILE A 43 24.87 11.49 -9.66
N SER A 44 24.50 12.67 -9.18
CA SER A 44 23.12 13.01 -8.83
C SER A 44 22.25 12.91 -10.08
N ILE A 45 21.64 11.75 -10.33
CA ILE A 45 20.67 11.57 -11.42
C ILE A 45 19.41 12.36 -11.07
N PRO A 46 19.05 13.42 -11.80
CA PRO A 46 17.76 14.07 -11.62
C PRO A 46 16.69 13.16 -12.22
N MET A 47 16.13 12.25 -11.42
CA MET A 47 14.91 11.54 -11.84
C MET A 47 13.82 12.58 -12.07
N GLY A 48 13.45 12.75 -13.34
CA GLY A 48 12.60 13.82 -13.88
C GLY A 48 11.15 13.79 -13.42
N TYR A 49 10.91 13.84 -12.12
CA TYR A 49 9.66 14.31 -11.51
C TYR A 49 9.73 15.82 -11.29
N ALA A 50 9.96 16.58 -12.36
CA ALA A 50 9.70 18.01 -12.40
C ALA A 50 8.18 18.27 -12.45
N LEU A 51 7.49 17.89 -11.38
CA LEU A 51 6.05 18.07 -11.20
C LEU A 51 5.78 18.60 -9.78
N ALA A 52 5.64 19.93 -9.71
CA ALA A 52 5.05 20.72 -8.61
C ALA A 52 5.89 21.07 -7.35
N ASP A 53 7.23 21.08 -7.38
CA ASP A 53 8.04 21.48 -6.19
C ASP A 53 8.58 22.94 -6.18
N HIS A 54 8.39 23.70 -7.26
CA HIS A 54 8.47 25.17 -7.26
C HIS A 54 7.19 25.75 -7.86
N HIS A 55 6.14 25.80 -7.04
CA HIS A 55 5.15 26.85 -7.20
C HIS A 55 5.62 28.04 -6.35
N ASP A 56 5.71 29.23 -6.94
CA ASP A 56 6.23 30.43 -6.24
C ASP A 56 5.40 30.87 -5.02
N HIS A 57 4.19 30.32 -4.87
CA HIS A 57 3.34 30.51 -3.69
C HIS A 57 3.65 29.57 -2.51
N CYS A 58 4.45 28.52 -2.70
CA CYS A 58 4.74 27.56 -1.62
C CYS A 58 5.84 28.09 -0.69
N PRO A 59 5.68 27.92 0.65
CA PRO A 59 6.74 28.27 1.60
C PRO A 59 8.05 27.55 1.27
N ALA A 60 9.17 28.24 1.47
CA ALA A 60 10.50 27.68 1.28
C ALA A 60 10.72 26.45 2.17
N TRP A 61 11.52 25.51 1.68
CA TRP A 61 11.97 24.38 2.48
C TRP A 61 12.92 24.84 3.58
N LYS A 62 12.70 24.37 4.81
CA LYS A 62 13.68 24.45 5.89
C LYS A 62 14.84 23.49 5.60
N ASP A 63 15.95 23.65 6.30
CA ASP A 63 17.14 22.82 6.10
C ASP A 63 16.87 21.32 6.27
N TRP A 64 17.74 20.53 5.63
CA TRP A 64 17.76 19.08 5.79
C TRP A 64 18.05 18.69 7.23
N ARG A 65 17.21 17.83 7.80
CA ARG A 65 17.54 17.10 9.03
C ARG A 65 18.66 16.09 8.75
N PRO A 66 19.39 15.62 9.78
CA PRO A 66 20.46 14.65 9.61
C PRO A 66 20.02 13.37 8.90
N TRP A 67 20.97 12.71 8.24
CA TRP A 67 20.80 11.36 7.74
C TRP A 67 20.55 10.39 8.91
N THR A 68 19.65 9.44 8.69
CA THR A 68 19.51 8.25 9.54
C THR A 68 20.64 7.25 9.28
N ASP A 69 20.82 6.31 10.22
CA ASP A 69 21.50 5.05 9.94
C ASP A 69 20.80 4.27 8.82
N CYS A 70 21.45 3.21 8.33
CA CYS A 70 20.83 2.27 7.40
C CYS A 70 19.52 1.68 7.97
N LEU A 71 18.41 1.97 7.29
CA LEU A 71 17.05 1.62 7.69
C LEU A 71 16.67 0.22 7.21
N TRP A 72 16.02 -0.53 8.10
CA TRP A 72 15.63 -1.92 7.83
C TRP A 72 14.26 -2.30 8.38
N TYR A 73 13.74 -3.41 7.87
CA TYR A 73 12.50 -4.05 8.29
C TYR A 73 12.55 -4.50 9.78
N PRO A 74 11.41 -4.70 10.46
CA PRO A 74 10.02 -4.77 9.96
C PRO A 74 9.44 -3.41 9.48
N PRO A 75 8.31 -3.41 8.75
CA PRO A 75 7.71 -2.18 8.21
C PRO A 75 7.44 -1.09 9.26
N GLN A 76 7.00 -1.48 10.48
CA GLN A 76 6.76 -0.54 11.57
C GLN A 76 8.04 0.19 11.99
N ASN A 77 9.16 -0.52 12.20
CA ASN A 77 10.44 0.07 12.57
C ASN A 77 10.95 1.06 11.50
N MET A 78 10.89 0.64 10.24
CA MET A 78 11.27 1.51 9.11
C MET A 78 10.41 2.78 9.05
N TYR A 79 9.08 2.65 9.19
CA TYR A 79 8.17 3.79 9.26
C TYR A 79 8.46 4.71 10.44
N THR A 80 8.66 4.16 11.64
CA THR A 80 8.99 4.94 12.85
C THR A 80 10.26 5.76 12.67
N LYS A 81 11.34 5.16 12.13
CA LYS A 81 12.58 5.89 11.85
C LYS A 81 12.39 6.98 10.77
N ILE A 82 11.59 6.74 9.74
CA ILE A 82 11.26 7.77 8.71
C ILE A 82 10.45 8.93 9.31
N ALA A 83 9.45 8.65 10.15
CA ALA A 83 8.66 9.67 10.83
C ALA A 83 9.55 10.53 11.75
N HIS A 84 10.40 9.89 12.55
CA HIS A 84 11.35 10.57 13.44
C HIS A 84 12.39 11.41 12.66
N ALA A 85 12.87 10.93 11.50
CA ALA A 85 13.75 11.69 10.61
C ALA A 85 13.07 12.97 10.06
N CYS A 86 11.74 12.97 9.89
CA CYS A 86 10.95 14.17 9.59
C CYS A 86 10.56 14.99 10.85
N GLY A 87 10.92 14.56 12.07
CA GLY A 87 10.48 15.21 13.30
C GLY A 87 8.97 15.14 13.51
N MET A 88 8.39 13.97 13.23
CA MET A 88 6.98 13.65 13.45
C MET A 88 6.89 12.41 14.34
N HIS A 89 5.83 12.31 15.13
CA HIS A 89 5.54 11.08 15.87
C HIS A 89 5.10 9.95 14.92
N ALA A 90 5.43 8.72 15.28
CA ALA A 90 5.08 7.52 14.50
C ALA A 90 3.66 7.04 14.84
N GLU A 91 2.66 7.85 14.52
CA GLU A 91 1.25 7.67 14.92
C GLU A 91 0.55 6.45 14.30
N ARG A 92 1.08 5.90 13.20
CA ARG A 92 0.46 4.74 12.52
C ARG A 92 0.97 3.43 13.10
N ASN A 93 0.04 2.51 13.35
CA ASN A 93 0.36 1.09 13.51
C ASN A 93 0.29 0.37 12.15
N LEU A 94 1.43 -0.10 11.65
CA LEU A 94 1.59 -0.87 10.42
C LEU A 94 1.84 -2.37 10.67
N THR A 95 1.81 -2.80 11.94
CA THR A 95 1.93 -4.21 12.35
C THR A 95 0.81 -5.03 11.73
N GLY A 96 1.12 -6.23 11.24
CA GLY A 96 0.20 -7.10 10.50
C GLY A 96 -0.22 -6.60 9.10
N VAL A 97 0.17 -5.39 8.67
CA VAL A 97 -0.30 -4.84 7.38
C VAL A 97 0.45 -5.44 6.19
N MET A 98 1.77 -5.65 6.30
CA MET A 98 2.64 -6.21 5.23
C MET A 98 3.83 -6.99 5.82
N GLU A 99 3.55 -7.84 6.81
CA GLU A 99 4.58 -8.66 7.46
C GLU A 99 4.91 -9.93 6.67
N LEU A 100 5.99 -10.58 7.09
CA LEU A 100 6.34 -11.91 6.59
C LEU A 100 5.34 -12.95 7.13
N PRO A 101 5.08 -14.04 6.40
CA PRO A 101 4.10 -15.05 6.81
C PRO A 101 4.59 -15.90 7.99
N GLY A 102 3.66 -16.23 8.90
CA GLY A 102 3.95 -17.06 10.07
C GLY A 102 4.94 -16.40 11.02
N GLU A 103 5.87 -17.19 11.56
CA GLU A 103 6.90 -16.73 12.50
C GLU A 103 8.19 -16.25 11.79
N ALA A 104 8.16 -16.08 10.46
CA ALA A 104 9.34 -15.72 9.68
C ALA A 104 9.86 -14.33 10.06
N LYS A 105 11.08 -14.28 10.61
CA LYS A 105 11.75 -13.01 10.98
C LYS A 105 12.39 -12.35 9.76
N PRO A 106 12.44 -11.01 9.69
CA PRO A 106 13.24 -10.32 8.68
C PRO A 106 14.70 -10.80 8.73
N PRO A 107 15.34 -11.10 7.58
CA PRO A 107 16.77 -11.39 7.55
C PRO A 107 17.59 -10.14 7.95
N PRO A 108 18.92 -10.26 8.16
CA PRO A 108 19.81 -9.10 8.24
C PRO A 108 19.72 -8.19 7.01
N MET A 109 20.22 -6.96 7.12
CA MET A 109 20.30 -6.01 5.99
C MET A 109 21.01 -6.65 4.80
N CYS A 110 20.35 -6.67 3.63
CA CYS A 110 20.76 -7.44 2.45
C CYS A 110 20.32 -6.81 1.13
N GLY A 111 20.86 -7.33 0.02
CA GLY A 111 20.41 -7.12 -1.36
C GLY A 111 20.47 -5.68 -1.88
N HIS A 112 21.29 -4.81 -1.28
CA HIS A 112 21.26 -3.35 -1.51
C HIS A 112 19.86 -2.73 -1.24
N CYS A 113 19.04 -3.38 -0.41
CA CYS A 113 17.68 -2.92 -0.08
C CYS A 113 17.62 -2.02 1.16
N SER A 114 18.73 -1.90 1.91
CA SER A 114 18.87 -1.03 3.07
C SER A 114 19.31 0.36 2.63
N PHE A 115 18.87 1.40 3.34
CA PHE A 115 19.08 2.79 2.90
C PHE A 115 19.07 3.77 4.07
N LYS A 116 19.88 4.83 3.98
CA LYS A 116 19.74 6.02 4.81
C LYS A 116 18.66 6.91 4.24
N PHE A 117 18.00 7.64 5.11
CA PHE A 117 16.98 8.63 4.77
C PHE A 117 17.25 9.95 5.49
N ARG A 118 17.02 11.08 4.80
CA ARG A 118 16.92 12.41 5.42
C ARG A 118 15.66 13.14 4.94
N CYS A 119 15.18 14.07 5.75
CA CYS A 119 13.92 14.78 5.53
C CYS A 119 14.07 16.28 5.73
N ARG A 120 13.38 17.07 4.92
CA ARG A 120 13.18 18.50 5.11
C ARG A 120 11.69 18.83 5.13
N ARG A 121 11.36 19.97 5.75
CA ARG A 121 9.96 20.39 5.96
C ARG A 121 9.75 21.83 5.55
N ARG A 122 8.59 22.11 4.97
CA ARG A 122 8.06 23.47 4.83
C ARG A 122 6.79 23.58 5.67
N ASP A 123 6.34 24.81 5.89
CA ASP A 123 5.08 25.03 6.58
C ASP A 123 3.90 24.58 5.68
N ASN A 124 2.88 23.99 6.30
CA ASN A 124 1.80 23.35 5.58
C ASN A 124 0.89 24.41 4.95
N ALA A 125 0.91 24.50 3.62
CA ALA A 125 0.11 25.44 2.86
C ALA A 125 -0.78 24.70 1.85
N LYS A 126 -1.88 25.32 1.43
CA LYS A 126 -2.78 24.75 0.44
C LYS A 126 -2.00 24.41 -0.83
N ASP A 127 -2.20 23.20 -1.35
CA ASP A 127 -1.54 22.64 -2.53
C ASP A 127 -0.01 22.44 -2.44
N CYS A 128 0.60 22.74 -1.28
CA CYS A 128 2.03 22.57 -0.99
C CYS A 128 2.28 21.41 -0.01
N TYR A 129 2.70 20.25 -0.51
CA TYR A 129 2.98 19.09 0.35
C TYR A 129 4.11 19.42 1.35
N PRO A 130 3.96 19.17 2.67
CA PRO A 130 4.83 19.76 3.69
C PRO A 130 6.15 19.00 3.95
N LEU A 131 6.35 17.81 3.37
CA LEU A 131 7.54 16.97 3.57
C LEU A 131 8.29 16.77 2.26
N ASP A 132 9.61 16.74 2.31
CA ASP A 132 10.45 16.24 1.22
C ASP A 132 11.54 15.33 1.77
N GLY A 133 11.90 14.29 1.02
CA GLY A 133 12.67 13.16 1.50
C GLY A 133 13.68 12.66 0.49
N GLU A 134 14.88 12.37 0.97
CA GLU A 134 16.02 11.91 0.16
C GLU A 134 16.55 10.59 0.71
N VAL A 135 17.02 9.72 -0.19
CA VAL A 135 17.41 8.33 0.09
C VAL A 135 18.81 8.09 -0.47
N ASP A 136 19.67 7.46 0.34
CA ASP A 136 21.00 6.99 -0.02
C ASP A 136 21.11 5.49 0.29
N VAL A 137 21.61 4.67 -0.64
CA VAL A 137 21.55 3.21 -0.52
C VAL A 137 22.78 2.67 0.19
N CYS A 138 22.57 1.84 1.23
CA CYS A 138 23.66 1.21 1.98
C CYS A 138 24.20 0.00 1.21
N HIS A 139 25.07 0.25 0.23
CA HIS A 139 25.60 -0.77 -0.67
C HIS A 139 26.47 -1.83 0.03
N ASP A 140 27.02 -1.55 1.21
CA ASP A 140 27.77 -2.49 2.06
C ASP A 140 26.96 -3.76 2.42
N HIS A 141 25.62 -3.67 2.34
CA HIS A 141 24.69 -4.77 2.57
C HIS A 141 24.23 -5.42 1.25
N GLY A 142 25.19 -5.77 0.40
CA GLY A 142 24.95 -6.25 -0.97
C GLY A 142 24.62 -7.73 -1.14
N GLN A 143 24.88 -8.57 -0.14
CA GLN A 143 24.64 -10.02 -0.22
C GLN A 143 23.15 -10.33 -0.42
N ILE A 144 22.81 -11.28 -1.29
CA ILE A 144 21.44 -11.47 -1.77
C ILE A 144 20.44 -11.77 -0.63
N CYS A 145 19.28 -11.08 -0.65
CA CYS A 145 18.22 -11.38 0.32
C CYS A 145 17.60 -12.74 0.02
N THR A 146 17.45 -13.57 1.05
CA THR A 146 16.62 -14.79 1.00
C THR A 146 15.38 -14.58 1.85
N LEU A 147 14.21 -14.64 1.21
CA LEU A 147 12.91 -14.33 1.82
C LEU A 147 11.92 -15.49 1.59
N PRO A 148 10.95 -15.72 2.51
CA PRO A 148 9.89 -16.70 2.28
C PRO A 148 8.97 -16.26 1.13
N LYS A 149 8.27 -17.21 0.51
CA LYS A 149 7.17 -16.89 -0.42
C LYS A 149 5.98 -16.34 0.36
N LEU A 150 5.39 -15.27 -0.15
CA LEU A 150 4.17 -14.68 0.38
C LEU A 150 2.94 -15.51 -0.04
N PRO A 151 1.94 -15.71 0.84
CA PRO A 151 0.69 -16.39 0.49
C PRO A 151 0.04 -15.76 -0.74
N HIS A 152 -0.34 -16.58 -1.73
CA HIS A 152 -0.93 -16.22 -3.03
C HIS A 152 -0.08 -15.35 -3.97
N LEU A 153 0.82 -14.52 -3.43
CA LEU A 153 1.59 -13.51 -4.16
C LEU A 153 2.97 -14.01 -4.61
N GLY A 154 3.43 -15.17 -4.09
CA GLY A 154 4.75 -15.72 -4.36
C GLY A 154 5.86 -14.76 -3.92
N CYS A 155 6.79 -14.43 -4.81
CA CYS A 155 7.86 -13.47 -4.54
C CYS A 155 7.43 -12.00 -4.73
N GLY A 156 6.29 -11.63 -4.14
CA GLY A 156 5.59 -10.36 -4.40
C GLY A 156 6.13 -9.08 -3.74
N TYR A 157 7.37 -9.11 -3.24
CA TYR A 157 7.98 -8.01 -2.48
C TYR A 157 8.09 -6.67 -3.24
N ALA A 158 8.04 -6.71 -4.56
CA ALA A 158 8.08 -5.54 -5.43
C ALA A 158 6.76 -4.73 -5.52
N PHE A 159 5.64 -5.30 -5.04
CA PHE A 159 4.30 -4.73 -5.23
C PHE A 159 3.37 -4.81 -4.01
N ILE A 160 3.74 -5.49 -2.92
CA ILE A 160 2.98 -5.44 -1.65
C ILE A 160 2.76 -4.00 -1.14
N ASN A 161 3.72 -3.09 -1.41
CA ASN A 161 3.64 -1.67 -1.01
C ASN A 161 2.45 -0.91 -1.65
N GLU A 162 1.85 -1.43 -2.73
CA GLU A 162 0.62 -0.88 -3.29
C GLU A 162 -0.53 -0.86 -2.25
N LYS A 163 -0.54 -1.77 -1.26
CA LYS A 163 -1.50 -1.76 -0.14
C LYS A 163 -1.42 -0.47 0.69
N LEU A 164 -0.22 0.06 0.95
CA LEU A 164 -0.04 1.33 1.67
C LEU A 164 -0.19 2.55 0.75
N LYS A 165 0.31 2.49 -0.49
CA LYS A 165 0.10 3.55 -1.50
C LYS A 165 -1.39 3.84 -1.68
N GLN A 166 -2.24 2.80 -1.65
CA GLN A 166 -3.69 2.92 -1.79
C GLN A 166 -4.38 3.69 -0.65
N CYS A 167 -3.76 3.90 0.52
CA CYS A 167 -4.29 4.81 1.54
C CYS A 167 -4.55 6.23 0.98
N PHE A 168 -3.74 6.67 0.01
CA PHE A 168 -3.81 7.99 -0.62
C PHE A 168 -4.59 7.99 -1.95
N THR A 169 -5.41 6.95 -2.18
CA THR A 169 -6.26 6.79 -3.38
C THR A 169 -7.75 6.97 -3.10
N ARG A 170 -8.12 7.53 -1.95
CA ARG A 170 -9.51 7.92 -1.63
C ARG A 170 -10.01 8.99 -2.60
N PRO A 171 -11.34 9.13 -2.82
CA PRO A 171 -11.90 10.19 -3.65
C PRO A 171 -11.51 11.60 -3.19
N ASP A 172 -11.44 11.79 -1.86
CA ASP A 172 -11.18 13.04 -1.15
C ASP A 172 -9.69 13.34 -0.89
N THR A 173 -8.76 12.46 -1.32
CA THR A 173 -7.32 12.75 -1.17
C THR A 173 -6.90 13.85 -2.13
N PRO A 174 -6.39 15.02 -1.66
CA PRO A 174 -5.95 16.08 -2.54
C PRO A 174 -4.78 15.64 -3.43
N SER A 175 -4.71 16.18 -4.65
CA SER A 175 -3.70 15.78 -5.64
C SER A 175 -2.27 15.95 -5.10
N TYR A 176 -1.95 17.11 -4.50
CA TYR A 176 -0.64 17.38 -3.92
C TYR A 176 -0.25 16.39 -2.82
N VAL A 177 -1.19 15.95 -1.98
CA VAL A 177 -0.97 14.93 -0.95
C VAL A 177 -0.66 13.58 -1.59
N ARG A 178 -1.43 13.17 -2.59
CA ARG A 178 -1.18 11.92 -3.33
C ARG A 178 0.18 11.93 -4.03
N LEU A 179 0.57 13.05 -4.62
CA LEU A 179 1.86 13.21 -5.31
C LEU A 179 3.03 13.20 -4.31
N GLY A 180 2.91 13.89 -3.19
CA GLY A 180 3.91 13.92 -2.11
C GLY A 180 4.17 12.53 -1.51
N TYR A 181 3.12 11.82 -1.09
CA TYR A 181 3.28 10.44 -0.61
C TYR A 181 3.79 9.50 -1.71
N ARG A 182 3.42 9.70 -2.98
CA ARG A 182 3.98 8.93 -4.12
C ARG A 182 5.49 9.14 -4.25
N LYS A 183 6.00 10.36 -4.08
CA LYS A 183 7.46 10.65 -4.06
C LYS A 183 8.15 9.82 -2.98
N MET A 184 7.61 9.84 -1.77
CA MET A 184 8.10 9.09 -0.60
C MET A 184 8.06 7.56 -0.78
N PHE A 185 7.05 7.00 -1.46
CA PHE A 185 6.99 5.56 -1.74
C PHE A 185 7.89 5.10 -2.89
N GLU A 186 8.18 5.97 -3.87
CA GLU A 186 8.99 5.63 -5.03
C GLU A 186 10.50 5.80 -4.79
N SER A 187 10.91 6.51 -3.71
CA SER A 187 12.31 6.62 -3.27
C SER A 187 12.80 5.41 -2.45
N ILE A 188 11.90 4.64 -1.84
CA ILE A 188 12.25 3.37 -1.17
C ILE A 188 12.85 2.40 -2.21
N PRO A 189 14.01 1.77 -1.94
CA PRO A 189 14.66 0.85 -2.88
C PRO A 189 13.69 -0.22 -3.42
N LYS A 190 13.54 -0.26 -4.74
CA LYS A 190 12.59 -1.12 -5.46
C LYS A 190 13.15 -2.55 -5.52
N LYS A 191 12.35 -3.53 -5.12
CA LYS A 191 12.75 -4.94 -5.00
C LYS A 191 12.62 -5.61 -6.35
N HIS A 192 13.60 -6.46 -6.68
CA HIS A 192 13.60 -7.37 -7.84
C HIS A 192 13.85 -8.78 -7.32
N CYS A 193 12.97 -9.73 -7.62
CA CYS A 193 12.97 -11.05 -6.99
C CYS A 193 12.75 -12.22 -7.96
N ILE A 194 13.53 -13.29 -7.81
CA ILE A 194 13.34 -14.58 -8.50
C ILE A 194 13.02 -15.70 -7.48
N GLU A 195 12.37 -16.77 -7.92
CA GLU A 195 12.08 -17.94 -7.07
C GLU A 195 13.14 -19.04 -7.33
N LYS A 196 13.81 -19.49 -6.26
CA LYS A 196 14.80 -20.58 -6.28
C LYS A 196 14.62 -21.46 -5.06
N ASN A 197 14.52 -22.78 -5.26
CA ASN A 197 14.40 -23.79 -4.21
C ASN A 197 13.31 -23.46 -3.18
N GLY A 198 12.12 -23.02 -3.65
CA GLY A 198 10.99 -22.65 -2.81
C GLY A 198 11.11 -21.32 -2.07
N MET A 199 12.23 -20.60 -2.21
CA MET A 199 12.50 -19.31 -1.57
C MET A 199 12.61 -18.18 -2.59
N CYS A 200 12.44 -16.94 -2.12
CA CYS A 200 12.60 -15.75 -2.93
C CYS A 200 14.01 -15.18 -2.74
N LYS A 201 14.72 -14.99 -3.86
CA LYS A 201 16.05 -14.40 -3.93
C LYS A 201 15.92 -12.99 -4.49
N CYS A 202 16.28 -11.98 -3.70
CA CYS A 202 15.94 -10.58 -4.00
C CYS A 202 17.11 -9.62 -3.86
N CYS A 203 17.15 -8.63 -4.75
CA CYS A 203 18.04 -7.48 -4.74
C CYS A 203 17.21 -6.19 -4.93
N CYS A 204 17.83 -5.01 -4.86
CA CYS A 204 17.14 -3.73 -4.98
C CYS A 204 17.83 -2.69 -5.86
N GLY A 205 17.03 -1.77 -6.41
CA GLY A 205 17.49 -0.60 -7.13
C GLY A 205 18.07 -0.97 -8.49
N ASP A 206 19.35 -0.68 -8.68
CA ASP A 206 20.12 -1.04 -9.89
C ASP A 206 20.63 -2.48 -9.86
N TYR A 207 20.47 -3.20 -8.74
CA TYR A 207 20.97 -4.57 -8.56
C TYR A 207 19.84 -5.59 -8.67
N GLU A 208 20.07 -6.63 -9.44
CA GLU A 208 19.13 -7.73 -9.70
C GLU A 208 19.78 -9.08 -9.33
N PRO A 209 18.99 -10.11 -8.95
CA PRO A 209 19.52 -11.45 -8.77
C PRO A 209 20.17 -12.00 -10.04
N ASN A 210 21.35 -12.62 -9.93
CA ASN A 210 21.89 -13.45 -11.01
C ASN A 210 20.98 -14.65 -11.32
N GLU A 211 21.20 -15.33 -12.46
CA GLU A 211 20.37 -16.44 -12.91
C GLU A 211 20.25 -17.60 -11.90
N SER A 212 21.26 -17.81 -11.05
CA SER A 212 21.28 -18.85 -10.03
C SER A 212 20.61 -18.43 -8.71
N GLY A 213 20.45 -17.13 -8.46
CA GLY A 213 19.90 -16.59 -7.21
C GLY A 213 20.87 -16.63 -6.03
N THR A 214 22.17 -16.48 -6.31
CA THR A 214 23.26 -16.52 -5.32
C THR A 214 23.88 -15.15 -5.03
N GLU A 215 23.84 -14.22 -5.98
CA GLU A 215 24.46 -12.90 -5.84
C GLU A 215 23.57 -11.78 -6.43
N CYS A 216 23.84 -10.55 -6.02
CA CYS A 216 23.25 -9.35 -6.62
C CYS A 216 24.22 -8.76 -7.65
N VAL A 217 23.83 -8.77 -8.91
CA VAL A 217 24.59 -8.18 -10.02
C VAL A 217 23.96 -6.85 -10.45
N LYS A 218 24.79 -5.91 -10.91
CA LYS A 218 24.30 -4.69 -11.57
C LYS A 218 24.30 -4.93 -13.08
N PRO A 219 23.15 -5.25 -13.72
CA PRO A 219 23.08 -5.36 -15.17
C PRO A 219 23.40 -4.01 -15.84
N PRO A 220 23.66 -3.99 -17.16
CA PRO A 220 23.61 -2.77 -17.96
C PRO A 220 22.29 -2.02 -17.70
N ALA A 221 22.34 -0.69 -17.71
CA ALA A 221 21.14 0.11 -17.48
C ALA A 221 20.07 -0.22 -18.53
N HIS A 222 18.85 -0.51 -18.06
CA HIS A 222 17.74 -0.89 -18.95
C HIS A 222 17.36 0.23 -19.94
N ASP A 223 17.78 1.48 -19.70
CA ASP A 223 17.58 2.66 -20.55
C ASP A 223 16.18 2.72 -21.16
N CYS A 224 15.19 2.60 -20.28
CA CYS A 224 13.80 2.46 -20.69
C CYS A 224 13.30 3.72 -21.42
N PRO A 225 12.44 3.56 -22.44
CA PRO A 225 11.76 4.69 -23.06
C PRO A 225 11.03 5.55 -22.03
N ALA A 226 11.01 6.87 -22.25
CA ALA A 226 10.27 7.79 -21.41
C ALA A 226 8.77 7.45 -21.44
N PHE A 227 8.10 7.61 -20.29
CA PHE A 227 6.65 7.60 -20.26
C PHE A 227 6.12 8.85 -20.96
N GLY A 228 5.12 8.67 -21.83
CA GLY A 228 4.31 9.77 -22.35
C GLY A 228 3.53 10.48 -21.24
N PRO A 229 2.85 11.59 -21.57
CA PRO A 229 2.06 12.33 -20.59
C PRO A 229 1.02 11.41 -19.92
N PRO A 230 0.76 11.57 -18.62
CA PRO A 230 -0.32 10.84 -17.96
C PRO A 230 -1.66 11.22 -18.58
N GLY A 231 -2.45 10.22 -18.98
CA GLY A 231 -3.81 10.43 -19.49
C GLY A 231 -4.74 11.00 -18.43
N GLU A 232 -6.01 11.22 -18.78
CA GLU A 232 -7.00 11.66 -17.78
C GLU A 232 -7.52 10.53 -16.87
N TRP A 233 -8.19 10.92 -15.79
CA TRP A 233 -8.92 9.96 -14.96
C TRP A 233 -10.10 9.41 -15.75
N SER A 234 -10.23 8.08 -15.82
CA SER A 234 -11.40 7.43 -16.41
C SER A 234 -12.70 7.77 -15.68
N GLU A 235 -13.82 7.33 -16.25
CA GLU A 235 -15.03 7.15 -15.47
C GLU A 235 -14.86 6.12 -14.34
N CYS A 236 -15.84 6.08 -13.44
CA CYS A 236 -15.91 5.13 -12.34
C CYS A 236 -16.21 3.72 -12.85
N LEU A 237 -15.16 2.90 -12.95
CA LEU A 237 -15.18 1.51 -13.41
C LEU A 237 -15.87 0.60 -12.39
N TRP A 238 -16.63 -0.37 -12.89
CA TRP A 238 -17.41 -1.30 -12.07
C TRP A 238 -17.38 -2.73 -12.60
N PHE A 239 -17.76 -3.68 -11.74
CA PHE A 239 -17.90 -5.08 -12.09
C PHE A 239 -19.01 -5.30 -13.14
N PRO A 240 -18.94 -6.39 -13.96
CA PRO A 240 -18.07 -7.55 -13.86
C PRO A 240 -16.61 -7.30 -14.29
N LEU A 241 -15.69 -8.16 -13.84
CA LEU A 241 -14.24 -7.97 -14.04
C LEU A 241 -13.82 -7.84 -15.51
N LYS A 242 -14.51 -8.54 -16.42
CA LYS A 242 -14.30 -8.43 -17.88
C LYS A 242 -14.48 -7.00 -18.41
N ASP A 243 -15.41 -6.23 -17.83
CA ASP A 243 -15.76 -4.89 -18.30
C ASP A 243 -14.79 -3.85 -17.71
N ILE A 244 -14.24 -4.11 -16.51
CA ILE A 244 -13.09 -3.38 -15.95
C ILE A 244 -11.85 -3.57 -16.82
N VAL A 245 -11.52 -4.82 -17.19
CA VAL A 245 -10.35 -5.13 -18.04
C VAL A 245 -10.48 -4.42 -19.38
N LYS A 246 -11.62 -4.55 -20.05
CA LYS A 246 -11.88 -3.88 -21.33
C LYS A 246 -11.74 -2.36 -21.22
N HIS A 247 -12.34 -1.72 -20.21
CA HIS A 247 -12.18 -0.28 -20.00
C HIS A 247 -10.73 0.15 -19.76
N VAL A 248 -9.92 -0.65 -19.05
CA VAL A 248 -8.49 -0.33 -18.85
C VAL A 248 -7.73 -0.42 -20.18
N GLU A 249 -8.04 -1.40 -21.02
CA GLU A 249 -7.44 -1.56 -22.34
C GLU A 249 -7.82 -0.40 -23.28
N ASP A 250 -9.11 -0.08 -23.35
CA ASP A 250 -9.66 1.02 -24.16
C ASP A 250 -9.11 2.39 -23.68
N HIS A 251 -9.15 2.68 -22.36
CA HIS A 251 -8.73 3.96 -21.76
C HIS A 251 -7.21 4.18 -21.74
N CYS A 252 -6.41 3.11 -21.63
CA CYS A 252 -4.95 3.21 -21.75
C CYS A 252 -4.42 3.05 -23.19
N HIS A 253 -5.31 2.78 -24.15
CA HIS A 253 -4.96 2.46 -25.54
C HIS A 253 -3.90 1.34 -25.61
N VAL A 254 -4.15 0.24 -24.91
CA VAL A 254 -3.31 -0.97 -24.92
C VAL A 254 -4.08 -2.16 -25.45
N HIS A 255 -3.39 -3.02 -26.18
CA HIS A 255 -3.98 -4.23 -26.77
C HIS A 255 -3.53 -5.47 -25.98
N PRO A 256 -4.36 -6.52 -25.90
CA PRO A 256 -3.92 -7.79 -25.36
C PRO A 256 -2.76 -8.36 -26.17
N GLU A 257 -1.64 -8.64 -25.50
CA GLU A 257 -0.56 -9.43 -26.08
C GLU A 257 -0.90 -10.93 -26.04
N ALA A 258 -0.43 -11.70 -27.00
CA ALA A 258 -0.62 -13.16 -27.01
C ALA A 258 0.09 -13.84 -25.81
N ASP A 259 1.27 -13.36 -25.46
CA ASP A 259 2.03 -13.77 -24.28
C ASP A 259 1.61 -13.02 -22.99
N GLY A 260 0.77 -11.99 -23.09
CA GLY A 260 0.33 -11.17 -21.96
C GLY A 260 -0.61 -11.87 -20.97
N TYR A 261 -0.81 -11.25 -19.80
CA TYR A 261 -1.77 -11.73 -18.80
C TYR A 261 -3.08 -10.93 -18.84
N ARG A 262 -4.21 -11.65 -18.92
CA ARG A 262 -5.55 -11.14 -18.63
C ARG A 262 -6.12 -11.94 -17.45
N PRO A 263 -6.69 -11.28 -16.43
CA PRO A 263 -7.28 -11.98 -15.30
C PRO A 263 -8.56 -12.73 -15.71
N PRO A 264 -8.72 -14.01 -15.33
CA PRO A 264 -9.92 -14.78 -15.66
C PRO A 264 -11.14 -14.28 -14.87
N VAL A 265 -12.34 -14.53 -15.41
CA VAL A 265 -13.59 -14.34 -14.65
C VAL A 265 -13.70 -15.45 -13.61
N VAL A 266 -13.35 -15.15 -12.36
CA VAL A 266 -13.41 -16.09 -11.23
C VAL A 266 -14.78 -16.15 -10.53
N THR A 267 -15.65 -15.16 -10.79
CA THR A 267 -16.98 -15.03 -10.19
C THR A 267 -17.94 -16.14 -10.65
N PRO A 268 -18.55 -16.93 -9.75
CA PRO A 268 -19.58 -17.89 -10.11
C PRO A 268 -20.75 -17.30 -10.93
N PRO A 269 -21.35 -18.07 -11.85
CA PRO A 269 -22.56 -17.67 -12.57
C PRO A 269 -23.72 -17.32 -11.62
N GLY A 270 -24.56 -16.37 -12.03
CA GLY A 270 -25.79 -16.00 -11.30
C GLY A 270 -25.60 -15.08 -10.08
N ILE A 271 -24.37 -14.72 -9.71
CA ILE A 271 -24.14 -13.73 -8.63
C ILE A 271 -24.66 -12.36 -9.05
N HIS A 272 -25.55 -11.79 -8.23
CA HIS A 272 -26.00 -10.41 -8.38
C HIS A 272 -24.85 -9.43 -8.10
N ILE A 273 -24.56 -8.56 -9.06
CA ILE A 273 -23.65 -7.42 -8.91
C ILE A 273 -24.54 -6.21 -8.62
N PRO A 274 -24.45 -5.57 -7.43
CA PRO A 274 -25.23 -4.39 -7.11
C PRO A 274 -24.72 -3.16 -7.90
N GLU A 275 -25.37 -2.01 -7.71
CA GLU A 275 -24.84 -0.73 -8.17
C GLU A 275 -23.45 -0.40 -7.57
N LYS A 276 -22.79 0.61 -8.14
CA LYS A 276 -21.48 1.11 -7.69
C LYS A 276 -21.56 1.52 -6.22
N CYS A 277 -20.84 0.82 -5.34
CA CYS A 277 -20.95 0.99 -3.89
C CYS A 277 -19.60 0.78 -3.17
N GLY A 278 -19.59 1.07 -1.87
CA GLY A 278 -18.60 0.64 -0.88
C GLY A 278 -17.20 1.19 -1.07
N TYR A 279 -17.06 2.31 -1.80
CA TYR A 279 -15.79 2.80 -2.37
C TYR A 279 -15.04 1.73 -3.21
N CYS A 280 -15.75 0.71 -3.70
CA CYS A 280 -15.21 -0.35 -4.56
C CYS A 280 -15.11 0.07 -6.02
N SER A 281 -15.91 1.04 -6.45
CA SER A 281 -15.83 1.67 -7.77
C SER A 281 -14.60 2.57 -7.84
N PHE A 282 -13.92 2.63 -8.98
CA PHE A 282 -12.66 3.38 -9.11
C PHE A 282 -12.39 3.89 -10.51
N ARG A 283 -11.66 5.00 -10.59
CA ARG A 283 -11.08 5.58 -11.80
C ARG A 283 -9.62 5.15 -11.94
N VAL A 284 -9.16 5.01 -13.17
CA VAL A 284 -7.75 4.77 -13.52
C VAL A 284 -7.14 5.99 -14.23
N LYS A 285 -5.82 6.17 -14.09
CA LYS A 285 -5.03 7.13 -14.86
C LYS A 285 -3.79 6.42 -15.39
N CYS A 286 -3.61 6.41 -16.71
CA CYS A 286 -2.57 5.64 -17.39
C CYS A 286 -1.32 6.49 -17.65
N MET A 287 -0.15 5.88 -17.51
CA MET A 287 1.11 6.35 -18.10
C MET A 287 1.68 5.20 -18.93
N LYS A 288 1.90 5.44 -20.22
CA LYS A 288 2.39 4.44 -21.18
C LYS A 288 3.75 4.87 -21.74
N ARG A 289 4.63 3.90 -21.99
CA ARG A 289 5.89 4.06 -22.74
C ARG A 289 5.99 2.98 -23.80
N ASP A 290 6.96 3.10 -24.70
CA ASP A 290 7.24 2.04 -25.66
C ASP A 290 7.84 0.81 -24.98
N LYS A 291 7.58 -0.37 -25.57
CA LYS A 291 8.09 -1.64 -25.06
C LYS A 291 9.59 -1.74 -25.27
N LYS A 292 10.30 -2.16 -24.23
CA LYS A 292 11.72 -2.55 -24.28
C LYS A 292 11.92 -3.69 -23.27
N ASP A 293 12.86 -4.59 -23.52
CA ASP A 293 13.25 -5.57 -22.50
C ASP A 293 13.73 -4.86 -21.22
N GLY A 294 13.52 -5.48 -20.05
CA GLY A 294 13.67 -4.84 -18.73
C GLY A 294 12.58 -3.81 -18.37
N CYS A 295 11.73 -3.40 -19.31
CA CYS A 295 10.93 -2.18 -19.21
C CYS A 295 9.43 -2.39 -19.45
N PHE A 296 8.69 -2.80 -18.41
CA PHE A 296 7.22 -2.91 -18.47
C PHE A 296 6.57 -1.58 -18.91
N GLU A 297 5.63 -1.64 -19.84
CA GLU A 297 5.20 -0.53 -20.69
C GLU A 297 4.09 0.35 -20.10
N LEU A 298 3.35 -0.14 -19.09
CA LEU A 298 2.19 0.53 -18.53
C LEU A 298 2.30 0.74 -17.00
N LYS A 299 2.03 1.95 -16.53
CA LYS A 299 1.82 2.27 -15.10
C LYS A 299 0.40 2.82 -14.91
N LEU A 300 -0.33 2.27 -13.93
CA LEU A 300 -1.66 2.75 -13.54
C LEU A 300 -1.60 3.49 -12.20
N GLY A 301 -2.29 4.63 -12.15
CA GLY A 301 -2.78 5.23 -10.90
C GLY A 301 -4.26 4.88 -10.67
N LYS A 302 -4.68 4.83 -9.40
CA LYS A 302 -6.07 4.59 -8.97
C LYS A 302 -6.61 5.81 -8.20
N LYS A 303 -7.90 6.12 -8.40
CA LYS A 303 -8.71 6.98 -7.51
C LYS A 303 -10.03 6.25 -7.25
N SER A 304 -10.32 5.89 -6.02
CA SER A 304 -11.62 5.29 -5.65
C SER A 304 -12.73 6.35 -5.78
N CYS A 305 -13.94 5.93 -6.13
CA CYS A 305 -15.09 6.81 -6.32
C CYS A 305 -15.89 6.96 -5.01
N GLY A 306 -16.36 8.17 -4.71
CA GLY A 306 -17.22 8.47 -3.55
C GLY A 306 -18.58 9.08 -3.96
N HIS A 307 -19.31 9.63 -2.99
CA HIS A 307 -20.62 10.26 -3.21
C HIS A 307 -20.61 11.30 -4.34
N ASP A 308 -19.57 12.15 -4.38
CA ASP A 308 -19.37 13.19 -5.41
C ASP A 308 -19.07 12.62 -6.82
N ASP A 309 -18.75 11.33 -6.93
CA ASP A 309 -18.51 10.65 -8.20
C ASP A 309 -19.76 9.89 -8.70
N CYS A 310 -20.55 9.30 -7.78
CA CYS A 310 -21.89 8.76 -8.06
C CYS A 310 -22.70 8.59 -6.77
N PRO A 311 -24.05 8.69 -6.79
CA PRO A 311 -24.86 8.80 -5.56
C PRO A 311 -24.60 7.69 -4.54
N THR A 312 -24.55 6.44 -5.00
CA THR A 312 -24.38 5.22 -4.18
C THR A 312 -22.92 4.79 -3.98
N CYS A 313 -21.94 5.46 -4.61
CA CYS A 313 -20.53 5.03 -4.65
C CYS A 313 -19.87 4.91 -3.26
N SER A 314 -20.27 5.74 -2.30
CA SER A 314 -19.81 5.72 -0.90
C SER A 314 -20.58 4.76 0.01
N ASP A 315 -21.80 4.38 -0.37
CA ASP A 315 -22.72 3.66 0.49
C ASP A 315 -22.26 2.22 0.67
N ILE A 316 -22.49 1.62 1.85
CA ILE A 316 -21.98 0.28 2.09
C ILE A 316 -22.65 -0.75 1.16
N CYS A 317 -21.83 -1.51 0.42
CA CYS A 317 -22.35 -2.54 -0.47
C CYS A 317 -23.13 -3.57 0.34
N THR A 318 -24.35 -3.88 -0.07
CA THR A 318 -25.16 -4.97 0.50
C THR A 318 -25.23 -6.10 -0.52
N MET A 319 -24.68 -7.26 -0.18
CA MET A 319 -24.67 -8.45 -1.03
C MET A 319 -25.26 -9.66 -0.31
N ASP A 320 -25.71 -10.64 -1.07
CA ASP A 320 -26.09 -11.95 -0.55
C ASP A 320 -24.87 -12.77 -0.11
N LYS A 321 -25.11 -13.70 0.82
CA LYS A 321 -24.14 -14.71 1.23
C LYS A 321 -23.89 -15.70 0.09
N ILE A 322 -22.66 -16.20 0.01
CA ILE A 322 -22.29 -17.32 -0.86
C ILE A 322 -21.77 -18.46 0.02
N ASN A 323 -22.31 -19.65 -0.18
CA ASN A 323 -22.08 -20.82 0.68
C ASN A 323 -22.24 -20.47 2.19
N GLY A 324 -23.33 -19.77 2.52
CA GLY A 324 -23.67 -19.37 3.91
C GLY A 324 -22.81 -18.24 4.52
N SER A 325 -21.85 -17.68 3.78
CA SER A 325 -20.81 -16.80 4.34
C SER A 325 -20.54 -15.52 3.53
N CYS A 326 -19.84 -14.57 4.17
CA CYS A 326 -19.34 -13.34 3.55
C CYS A 326 -17.84 -13.38 3.20
N VAL A 327 -17.18 -14.55 3.25
CA VAL A 327 -15.74 -14.68 2.95
C VAL A 327 -15.43 -14.82 1.45
N PHE A 328 -16.46 -14.96 0.61
CA PHE A 328 -16.30 -15.16 -0.83
C PHE A 328 -15.44 -14.10 -1.54
N PRO A 329 -15.47 -12.79 -1.22
CA PRO A 329 -14.65 -11.82 -1.97
C PRO A 329 -13.16 -12.01 -1.71
N ARG A 330 -12.80 -12.39 -0.47
CA ARG A 330 -11.43 -12.81 -0.13
C ARG A 330 -11.04 -14.05 -0.92
N LYS A 331 -11.89 -15.08 -0.95
CA LYS A 331 -11.63 -16.33 -1.69
C LYS A 331 -11.47 -16.13 -3.20
N LEU A 332 -12.28 -15.25 -3.81
CA LEU A 332 -12.13 -14.86 -5.21
C LEU A 332 -10.81 -14.12 -5.47
N LYS A 333 -10.37 -13.26 -4.53
CA LYS A 333 -9.11 -12.52 -4.64
C LYS A 333 -7.89 -13.41 -4.41
N GLU A 334 -7.96 -14.38 -3.48
CA GLU A 334 -6.96 -15.43 -3.28
C GLU A 334 -6.79 -16.24 -4.58
N LYS A 335 -7.88 -16.82 -5.10
CA LYS A 335 -7.86 -17.57 -6.37
C LYS A 335 -7.27 -16.77 -7.53
N LEU A 336 -7.67 -15.50 -7.69
CA LEU A 336 -7.16 -14.64 -8.76
C LEU A 336 -5.64 -14.36 -8.64
N TRP A 337 -5.10 -14.32 -7.42
CA TRP A 337 -3.66 -14.20 -7.18
C TRP A 337 -2.92 -15.52 -7.39
N ASP A 338 -3.50 -16.64 -6.97
CA ASP A 338 -2.95 -17.98 -7.22
C ASP A 338 -2.88 -18.26 -8.74
N ASP A 339 -3.96 -17.99 -9.48
CA ASP A 339 -4.03 -18.10 -10.95
C ASP A 339 -2.96 -17.22 -11.62
N PHE A 340 -2.79 -15.96 -11.19
CA PHE A 340 -1.74 -15.07 -11.70
C PHE A 340 -0.34 -15.59 -11.40
N THR A 341 -0.07 -16.00 -10.16
CA THR A 341 1.23 -16.51 -9.73
C THR A 341 1.61 -17.78 -10.50
N ALA A 342 0.66 -18.70 -10.72
CA ALA A 342 0.86 -19.88 -11.56
C ALA A 342 1.12 -19.49 -13.03
N LYS A 343 0.30 -18.62 -13.63
CA LYS A 343 0.48 -18.17 -15.02
C LYS A 343 1.78 -17.40 -15.24
N SER A 344 2.28 -16.67 -14.25
CA SER A 344 3.58 -15.99 -14.34
C SER A 344 4.75 -16.97 -14.50
N LYS A 345 4.65 -18.18 -13.94
CA LYS A 345 5.64 -19.25 -14.08
C LYS A 345 5.48 -20.02 -15.39
N GLU A 346 4.24 -20.39 -15.73
CA GLU A 346 3.89 -21.05 -16.99
C GLU A 346 4.35 -20.24 -18.22
N LYS A 347 4.24 -18.91 -18.15
CA LYS A 347 4.66 -17.99 -19.21
C LYS A 347 6.12 -17.50 -19.07
N HIS A 348 6.91 -18.11 -18.19
CA HIS A 348 8.32 -17.76 -17.94
C HIS A 348 8.57 -16.24 -17.77
N MET A 349 7.67 -15.53 -17.07
CA MET A 349 7.74 -14.08 -16.99
C MET A 349 8.99 -13.63 -16.22
N PRO A 350 9.85 -12.79 -16.81
CA PRO A 350 10.92 -12.14 -16.05
C PRO A 350 10.32 -11.25 -14.96
N HIS A 351 11.09 -10.99 -13.90
CA HIS A 351 10.59 -10.30 -12.71
C HIS A 351 9.95 -8.95 -13.05
N TRP A 352 10.53 -8.18 -13.98
CA TRP A 352 10.02 -6.88 -14.41
C TRP A 352 8.63 -6.95 -15.07
N LYS A 353 8.33 -8.00 -15.87
CA LYS A 353 7.02 -8.19 -16.53
C LYS A 353 5.98 -8.69 -15.51
N ARG A 354 6.39 -9.63 -14.65
CA ARG A 354 5.58 -10.18 -13.54
C ARG A 354 5.19 -9.07 -12.54
N ASP A 355 6.14 -8.24 -12.13
CA ASP A 355 5.90 -7.14 -11.19
C ASP A 355 5.12 -6.00 -11.82
N GLY A 356 5.23 -5.80 -13.13
CA GLY A 356 4.38 -4.92 -13.94
C GLY A 356 2.91 -5.30 -13.83
N TYR A 357 2.54 -6.50 -14.31
CA TYR A 357 1.16 -7.00 -14.22
C TYR A 357 0.64 -7.07 -12.78
N ALA A 358 1.48 -7.46 -11.81
CA ALA A 358 1.08 -7.51 -10.41
C ALA A 358 0.68 -6.12 -9.87
N LYS A 359 1.40 -5.05 -10.24
CA LYS A 359 1.04 -3.67 -9.85
C LYS A 359 -0.29 -3.22 -10.46
N LEU A 360 -0.66 -3.71 -11.65
CA LEU A 360 -1.99 -3.52 -12.22
C LEU A 360 -3.05 -4.31 -11.42
N LEU A 361 -2.78 -5.59 -11.13
CA LEU A 361 -3.69 -6.51 -10.43
C LEU A 361 -3.95 -6.11 -8.96
N MET A 362 -2.99 -5.42 -8.33
CA MET A 362 -3.15 -4.78 -7.01
C MET A 362 -4.18 -3.66 -7.02
N GLN A 363 -4.48 -3.00 -8.15
CA GLN A 363 -5.45 -1.90 -8.19
C GLN A 363 -6.92 -2.37 -8.15
N LEU A 364 -7.19 -3.64 -8.49
CA LEU A 364 -8.54 -4.20 -8.42
C LEU A 364 -9.15 -4.06 -7.01
N PRO A 365 -10.48 -3.92 -6.89
CA PRO A 365 -11.13 -3.72 -5.60
C PRO A 365 -10.86 -4.89 -4.64
N TYR A 366 -10.42 -4.58 -3.42
CA TYR A 366 -10.19 -5.54 -2.34
C TYR A 366 -11.20 -5.25 -1.23
N SER A 367 -12.27 -6.04 -1.14
CA SER A 367 -13.34 -5.82 -0.16
C SER A 367 -13.08 -6.51 1.18
N ASN A 368 -13.59 -5.87 2.22
CA ASN A 368 -13.69 -6.39 3.58
C ASN A 368 -15.19 -6.35 3.91
N CYS A 369 -15.74 -7.44 4.43
CA CYS A 369 -17.17 -7.61 4.64
C CYS A 369 -17.48 -7.99 6.09
N LYS A 370 -18.54 -7.40 6.65
CA LYS A 370 -19.16 -7.83 7.90
C LYS A 370 -20.51 -8.48 7.60
N GLU A 371 -20.84 -9.54 8.31
CA GLU A 371 -22.17 -10.13 8.26
C GLU A 371 -23.12 -9.34 9.17
N VAL A 372 -24.24 -8.88 8.62
CA VAL A 372 -25.27 -8.11 9.35
C VAL A 372 -26.64 -8.49 8.80
N GLY A 373 -27.56 -8.95 9.66
CA GLY A 373 -28.93 -9.28 9.26
C GLY A 373 -29.05 -10.32 8.13
N GLY A 374 -28.15 -11.30 8.10
CA GLY A 374 -28.10 -12.33 7.05
C GLY A 374 -27.51 -11.87 5.70
N LYS A 375 -27.13 -10.59 5.56
CA LYS A 375 -26.50 -10.01 4.37
C LYS A 375 -25.02 -9.69 4.63
N CYS A 376 -24.26 -9.53 3.55
CA CYS A 376 -22.86 -9.11 3.60
C CYS A 376 -22.75 -7.59 3.35
N LYS A 377 -22.27 -6.86 4.36
CA LYS A 377 -22.03 -5.42 4.33
C LYS A 377 -20.55 -5.16 4.03
N CYS A 378 -20.24 -4.60 2.87
CA CYS A 378 -18.88 -4.64 2.30
C CYS A 378 -18.34 -3.28 1.86
N CYS A 379 -17.06 -3.04 2.14
CA CYS A 379 -16.31 -1.85 1.73
C CYS A 379 -14.94 -2.24 1.18
N CYS A 380 -14.42 -1.49 0.20
CA CYS A 380 -13.12 -1.76 -0.40
C CYS A 380 -11.98 -0.92 0.19
N HIS A 381 -10.80 -1.54 0.29
CA HIS A 381 -9.56 -0.88 0.73
C HIS A 381 -9.31 0.41 -0.09
N PRO A 382 -9.04 1.56 0.57
CA PRO A 382 -8.60 1.76 1.96
C PRO A 382 -9.70 1.82 3.03
N TYR A 383 -10.96 1.57 2.69
CA TYR A 383 -12.08 1.52 3.63
C TYR A 383 -12.34 0.11 4.18
N HIS A 384 -13.15 0.05 5.24
CA HIS A 384 -13.75 -1.15 5.82
C HIS A 384 -15.14 -0.82 6.40
N PRO A 385 -16.03 -1.81 6.60
CA PRO A 385 -17.26 -1.62 7.35
C PRO A 385 -16.95 -1.13 8.76
N ASN A 386 -17.76 -0.20 9.27
CA ASN A 386 -17.75 0.17 10.69
C ASN A 386 -18.41 -0.92 11.57
N GLU A 387 -18.52 -0.65 12.87
CA GLU A 387 -18.92 -1.65 13.88
C GLU A 387 -20.31 -2.25 13.68
N ASP A 388 -21.31 -1.47 13.28
CA ASP A 388 -22.67 -1.97 12.99
C ASP A 388 -22.85 -2.44 11.53
N GLY A 389 -21.87 -2.18 10.65
CA GLY A 389 -21.94 -2.42 9.21
C GLY A 389 -22.95 -1.53 8.48
N SER A 390 -23.23 -0.32 8.97
CA SER A 390 -24.09 0.68 8.31
C SER A 390 -23.34 1.57 7.29
N LYS A 391 -22.02 1.77 7.45
CA LYS A 391 -21.23 2.66 6.59
C LYS A 391 -19.77 2.21 6.42
N CYS A 392 -19.12 2.78 5.40
CA CYS A 392 -17.71 2.57 5.14
C CYS A 392 -16.85 3.63 5.82
N VAL A 393 -15.85 3.21 6.60
CA VAL A 393 -14.89 4.08 7.30
C VAL A 393 -13.46 3.74 6.88
N VAL A 394 -12.59 4.76 6.86
CA VAL A 394 -11.17 4.60 6.48
C VAL A 394 -10.47 3.73 7.51
N LYS A 395 -9.65 2.76 7.07
CA LYS A 395 -8.83 1.94 7.99
C LYS A 395 -7.84 2.83 8.74
N GLU A 396 -7.64 2.57 10.03
CA GLU A 396 -6.85 3.43 10.93
C GLU A 396 -5.47 3.81 10.36
N TYR A 397 -4.70 2.83 9.91
CA TYR A 397 -3.38 3.04 9.31
C TYR A 397 -3.38 3.84 8.00
N CYS A 398 -4.55 4.09 7.40
CA CYS A 398 -4.76 4.90 6.19
C CYS A 398 -5.39 6.29 6.44
N LYS A 399 -5.79 6.64 7.66
CA LYS A 399 -6.24 8.01 8.00
C LYS A 399 -5.13 9.02 7.75
N ARG A 400 -5.46 10.27 7.39
CA ARG A 400 -4.47 11.37 7.32
C ARG A 400 -4.00 11.72 8.74
N VAL A 401 -2.85 12.39 8.87
CA VAL A 401 -2.25 12.71 10.19
C VAL A 401 -3.24 13.46 11.10
N HIS A 402 -3.92 14.49 10.57
CA HIS A 402 -4.93 15.22 11.34
C HIS A 402 -6.16 14.38 11.72
N GLU A 403 -6.58 13.44 10.86
CA GLU A 403 -7.71 12.53 11.13
C GLU A 403 -7.41 11.51 12.25
N LEU A 404 -6.16 11.41 12.72
CA LEU A 404 -5.77 10.61 13.88
C LEU A 404 -5.93 11.39 15.20
N HIS A 405 -5.79 12.72 15.19
CA HIS A 405 -5.87 13.56 16.40
C HIS A 405 -7.30 13.89 16.83
N ASP A 406 -8.26 13.85 15.90
CA ASP A 406 -9.68 14.19 16.16
C ASP A 406 -10.38 13.27 17.18
N HIS A 407 -9.76 12.16 17.60
CA HIS A 407 -10.34 11.21 18.56
C HIS A 407 -10.10 11.56 20.04
N ASP A 408 -9.09 12.36 20.39
CA ASP A 408 -8.74 12.64 21.80
C ASP A 408 -9.49 13.84 22.41
N HIS A 409 -10.18 14.66 21.60
CA HIS A 409 -10.79 15.91 22.08
C HIS A 409 -12.23 15.81 22.61
N HIS A 410 -12.84 14.62 22.62
CA HIS A 410 -14.25 14.45 23.01
C HIS A 410 -14.52 14.12 24.49
N HIS A 411 -13.51 14.05 25.35
CA HIS A 411 -13.70 13.70 26.78
C HIS A 411 -13.45 14.81 27.81
N HIS A 412 -12.92 15.98 27.42
CA HIS A 412 -12.65 17.08 28.35
C HIS A 412 -13.03 18.46 27.80
N HIS A 413 -14.32 18.68 27.55
CA HIS A 413 -14.88 20.04 27.51
C HIS A 413 -16.10 20.16 28.42
N HIS A 414 -15.91 20.91 29.51
CA HIS A 414 -16.98 21.58 30.22
C HIS A 414 -17.85 22.38 29.23
N ALA A 415 -19.17 22.36 29.44
CA ALA A 415 -19.93 23.59 29.63
C ALA A 415 -21.32 23.26 30.18
N GLU A 416 -21.53 23.54 31.46
CA GLU A 416 -22.88 23.79 31.98
C GLU A 416 -23.39 25.08 31.33
N HIS A 417 -24.30 24.98 30.34
CA HIS A 417 -25.02 26.14 29.85
C HIS A 417 -26.51 25.86 29.67
N HIS A 418 -27.28 26.74 30.30
CA HIS A 418 -28.72 26.74 30.41
C HIS A 418 -29.45 26.68 29.07
N HIS A 419 -30.62 26.02 29.06
CA HIS A 419 -31.80 26.62 28.42
C HIS A 419 -33.04 26.44 29.29
N SER A 420 -33.84 27.50 29.32
CA SER A 420 -35.01 27.76 30.17
C SER A 420 -36.28 26.99 29.78
N SER A 421 -37.06 26.55 30.77
CA SER A 421 -38.54 26.52 30.66
C SER A 421 -39.24 26.54 32.02
N SER A 422 -40.31 27.33 32.09
CA SER A 422 -41.29 27.59 33.16
C SER A 422 -41.48 26.58 34.33
N SER A 423 -41.51 27.09 35.56
CA SER A 423 -42.71 27.15 36.45
C SER A 423 -42.34 27.73 37.84
N GLU A 424 -43.28 28.46 38.46
CA GLU A 424 -43.62 28.53 39.91
C GLU A 424 -42.49 28.57 40.98
N ASP A 425 -42.53 29.36 42.06
CA ASP A 425 -43.41 30.44 42.54
C ASP A 425 -42.67 31.16 43.70
N LYS A 426 -43.05 32.41 44.02
CA LYS A 426 -42.77 33.16 45.28
C LYS A 426 -41.34 33.56 45.73
N ASP A 427 -41.19 34.89 45.77
CA ASP A 427 -40.92 35.71 46.97
C ASP A 427 -39.50 36.15 47.41
N HIS A 428 -39.33 37.47 47.25
CA HIS A 428 -38.80 38.44 48.23
C HIS A 428 -37.29 38.73 48.36
N HIS A 429 -36.94 39.91 47.81
CA HIS A 429 -36.14 40.98 48.43
C HIS A 429 -34.61 40.76 48.64
N HIS A 430 -33.73 41.76 48.53
CA HIS A 430 -33.74 43.05 47.80
C HIS A 430 -32.32 43.63 47.94
N LYS A 431 -31.78 44.27 46.88
CA LYS A 431 -30.76 45.34 46.96
C LYS A 431 -29.36 44.98 47.50
N ASP A 432 -28.30 45.75 47.25
CA ASP A 432 -27.95 46.70 46.18
C ASP A 432 -26.44 47.00 46.32
N HIS A 433 -25.77 47.29 45.20
CA HIS A 433 -24.54 48.10 45.12
C HIS A 433 -23.27 47.66 45.92
N ALA A 434 -22.07 48.19 45.67
CA ALA A 434 -21.40 48.55 44.41
C ALA A 434 -19.91 48.88 44.72
N HIS A 435 -19.09 48.90 43.66
CA HIS A 435 -17.91 49.76 43.49
C HIS A 435 -16.61 49.53 44.30
N LYS A 436 -15.51 49.60 43.53
CA LYS A 436 -14.24 50.33 43.82
C LYS A 436 -13.29 49.75 44.88
N GLU A 437 -11.97 49.91 44.79
CA GLU A 437 -11.03 50.23 43.69
C GLU A 437 -9.60 49.98 44.21
N HIS A 438 -8.61 49.96 43.31
CA HIS A 438 -7.23 50.45 43.53
C HIS A 438 -6.16 49.74 44.43
N HIS A 439 -4.97 49.66 43.80
CA HIS A 439 -3.59 49.84 44.32
C HIS A 439 -2.69 48.65 44.72
N HIS A 440 -1.68 48.47 43.85
CA HIS A 440 -0.24 48.23 44.08
C HIS A 440 0.28 47.12 45.01
N ARG A 441 1.14 46.29 44.40
CA ARG A 441 2.54 46.20 44.81
C ARG A 441 3.46 46.32 43.61
#